data_AF-D7B548-F1
#
_entry.id   AF-D7B548-F1
#
_cell.length_a   1.000
_cell.length_b   1.000
_cell.length_c   1.000
_cell.angle_alpha   90.00
_cell.angle_beta   90.00
_cell.angle_gamma   90.00
#
_symmetry.space_group_name_H-M   'P 1'
#
loop_
_entity.id
_entity.type
_entity.pdbx_description
1 polymer ?
#
loop_
_entity_poly.entity_id
_entity_poly.type
_entity_poly.pdbx_seq_one_letter_code
_entity_poly.pdbx_strand_id
1 'polypeptide(L)' 'MMCEPDTRPTIDVEVYDPDSLSWAQCMGDACVVCHTKWPRPRRVLGELPDGSAVFGCEECADLVGAEPRVAAEERLFAVR' A
#
# COMPACT_ATOMS: atom_id res chain seq x y z
N MET A 1 -37.80 -5.38 -4.54
CA MET A 1 -36.75 -4.40 -4.86
C MET A 1 -36.00 -4.18 -3.56
N MET A 2 -34.91 -4.91 -3.36
CA MET A 2 -34.07 -4.79 -2.15
C MET A 2 -32.64 -4.61 -2.63
N CYS A 3 -31.98 -3.63 -2.02
CA CYS A 3 -30.79 -2.94 -2.50
C CYS A 3 -29.65 -3.90 -2.86
N GLU A 4 -29.08 -3.70 -4.03
CA GLU A 4 -27.84 -4.32 -4.47
C GLU A 4 -26.71 -3.87 -3.53
N PRO A 5 -25.81 -4.76 -3.07
CA PRO A 5 -24.62 -4.33 -2.39
C PRO A 5 -23.77 -3.54 -3.40
N ASP A 6 -23.58 -2.26 -3.12
CA ASP A 6 -22.65 -1.37 -3.82
C ASP A 6 -21.23 -1.91 -3.54
N THR A 7 -20.85 -3.01 -4.18
CA THR A 7 -19.46 -3.51 -4.21
C THR A 7 -18.70 -2.59 -5.15
N ARG A 8 -18.51 -1.34 -4.71
CA ARG A 8 -17.37 -0.57 -5.18
C ARG A 8 -16.16 -1.42 -4.85
N PRO A 9 -15.18 -1.57 -5.76
CA PRO A 9 -13.91 -2.11 -5.35
C PRO A 9 -13.34 -1.13 -4.32
N THR A 10 -13.60 -1.39 -3.03
CA THR A 10 -12.65 -1.06 -1.99
C THR A 10 -11.41 -1.80 -2.43
N ILE A 11 -10.57 -1.10 -3.18
CA ILE A 11 -9.14 -1.38 -3.29
C ILE A 11 -8.74 -1.87 -1.91
N ASP A 12 -8.54 -3.19 -1.78
CA ASP A 12 -8.17 -3.86 -0.53
C ASP A 12 -6.79 -3.33 -0.16
N VAL A 13 -6.79 -2.14 0.44
CA VAL A 13 -5.62 -1.56 1.07
C VAL A 13 -5.42 -2.38 2.34
N GLU A 14 -4.32 -3.09 2.38
CA GLU A 14 -3.90 -3.77 3.59
C GLU A 14 -3.62 -2.71 4.66
N VAL A 15 -4.41 -2.72 5.73
CA VAL A 15 -4.25 -1.78 6.84
C VAL A 15 -3.31 -2.42 7.87
N TYR A 16 -2.13 -1.82 8.05
CA TYR A 16 -1.14 -2.28 9.00
C TYR A 16 -1.35 -1.65 10.37
N ASP A 17 -1.23 -2.47 11.41
CA ASP A 17 -1.33 -2.03 12.80
C ASP A 17 -0.01 -1.33 13.24
N PRO A 18 -0.06 -0.05 13.66
CA PRO A 18 1.15 0.70 13.99
C PRO A 18 1.83 0.21 15.28
N ASP A 19 1.10 -0.41 16.22
CA ASP A 19 1.67 -0.98 17.45
C ASP A 19 2.52 -2.22 17.16
N SER A 20 2.25 -2.91 16.05
CA SER A 20 3.07 -4.02 15.54
C SER A 20 4.34 -3.57 14.79
N LEU A 21 4.48 -2.27 14.51
CA LEU A 21 5.56 -1.72 13.69
C LEU A 21 6.58 -0.93 14.50
N SER A 22 7.83 -0.97 14.05
CA SER A 22 8.86 -0.06 14.55
C SER A 22 8.67 1.34 13.97
N TRP A 23 9.15 2.36 14.70
CA TRP A 23 9.11 3.75 14.24
C TRP A 23 9.72 3.94 12.84
N ALA A 24 10.77 3.18 12.52
CA ALA A 24 11.39 3.22 11.19
C ALA A 24 10.46 2.69 10.08
N GLN A 25 9.59 1.71 10.37
CA GLN A 25 8.62 1.20 9.41
C GLN A 25 7.45 2.17 9.22
N CYS A 26 6.95 2.76 10.31
CA CYS A 26 5.91 3.79 10.26
C CYS A 26 6.35 5.03 9.46
N MET A 27 7.62 5.40 9.56
CA MET A 27 8.21 6.51 8.79
C MET A 27 8.60 6.14 7.34
N GLY A 28 8.45 4.88 6.94
CA GLY A 28 8.87 4.40 5.62
C GLY A 28 10.39 4.32 5.41
N ASP A 29 11.17 4.37 6.48
CA ASP A 29 12.63 4.19 6.46
C ASP A 29 13.04 2.70 6.46
N ALA A 30 12.12 1.79 6.81
CA ALA A 30 12.34 0.36 6.87
C ALA A 30 11.18 -0.42 6.24
N CYS A 31 11.49 -1.57 5.63
CA CYS A 31 10.48 -2.42 5.03
C CYS A 31 9.54 -2.96 6.11
N VAL A 32 8.23 -2.80 5.91
CA VAL A 32 7.19 -3.29 6.84
C VAL A 32 7.20 -4.81 7.01
N VAL A 33 7.75 -5.57 6.06
CA VAL A 33 7.84 -7.03 6.08
C VAL A 33 9.16 -7.53 6.69
N CYS A 34 10.30 -7.12 6.13
CA CYS A 34 11.61 -7.67 6.50
C CYS A 34 12.49 -6.73 7.35
N HIS A 35 12.00 -5.54 7.69
CA HIS A 35 12.66 -4.53 8.53
C HIS A 35 13.96 -3.97 7.94
N THR A 36 14.32 -4.33 6.69
CA THR A 36 15.52 -3.79 6.04
C THR A 36 15.39 -2.28 5.80
N LYS A 37 16.46 -1.55 6.04
CA LYS A 37 16.55 -0.10 5.81
C LYS A 37 17.27 0.25 4.51
N TRP A 38 18.03 -0.70 3.96
CA TRP A 38 18.79 -0.52 2.74
C TRP A 38 18.64 -1.73 1.81
N PRO A 39 18.37 -1.53 0.51
CA PRO A 39 18.04 -0.26 -0.15
C PRO A 39 16.75 0.37 0.43
N ARG A 40 16.65 1.70 0.41
CA ARG A 40 15.54 2.42 1.05
C ARG A 40 14.21 1.95 0.45
N PRO A 41 13.22 1.52 1.26
CA PRO A 41 11.89 1.13 0.80
C PRO A 41 11.19 2.26 0.04
N ARG A 42 10.57 1.93 -1.10
CA ARG A 42 9.83 2.92 -1.93
C ARG A 42 8.52 2.37 -2.49
N ARG A 43 8.24 1.08 -2.32
CA ARG A 43 7.01 0.45 -2.81
C ARG A 43 5.96 0.50 -1.72
N VAL A 44 4.77 1.04 -2.02
CA VAL A 44 3.67 1.08 -1.05
C VAL A 44 3.08 -0.33 -0.94
N LEU A 45 3.06 -0.90 0.28
CA LEU A 45 2.46 -2.21 0.53
C LEU A 45 1.07 -2.11 1.16
N GLY A 46 0.76 -0.96 1.76
CA GLY A 46 -0.50 -0.74 2.47
C GLY A 46 -0.50 0.63 3.14
N GLU A 47 -1.43 0.81 4.07
CA GLU A 47 -1.60 2.07 4.79
C GLU A 47 -1.76 1.81 6.29
N LEU A 48 -1.47 2.82 7.11
CA LEU A 48 -1.76 2.85 8.54
C LEU A 48 -3.22 3.28 8.76
N PRO A 49 -3.81 3.02 9.95
CA PRO A 49 -5.15 3.49 10.29
C PRO A 49 -5.30 5.02 10.20
N ASP A 50 -4.19 5.76 10.34
CA ASP A 50 -4.14 7.21 10.15
C ASP A 50 -4.08 7.65 8.66
N GLY A 51 -4.10 6.69 7.72
CA GLY A 51 -4.00 6.93 6.28
C GLY A 51 -2.57 7.15 5.75
N SER A 52 -1.56 6.97 6.59
CA SER A 52 -0.15 7.07 6.16
C SER A 52 0.30 5.81 5.42
N ALA A 53 0.96 5.94 4.27
CA ALA A 53 1.43 4.79 3.51
C ALA A 53 2.59 4.05 4.21
N VAL A 54 2.56 2.71 4.18
CA VAL A 54 3.69 1.87 4.61
C VAL A 54 4.46 1.34 3.41
N PHE A 55 5.77 1.19 3.57
CA PHE A 55 6.67 0.90 2.46
C PHE A 55 7.38 -0.46 2.61
N GLY A 56 7.61 -1.10 1.46
CA GLY A 56 8.37 -2.32 1.28
C GLY A 56 9.63 -2.11 0.45
N CYS A 57 10.62 -2.98 0.66
CA CYS A 57 11.69 -3.17 -0.32
C CYS A 57 11.12 -3.84 -1.59
N GLU A 58 11.88 -3.81 -2.68
CA GLU A 58 11.46 -4.37 -3.96
C GLU A 58 11.08 -5.86 -3.85
N GLU A 59 11.96 -6.65 -3.23
CA GLU A 59 11.76 -8.10 -3.09
C GLU A 59 10.49 -8.44 -2.29
N CYS A 60 10.22 -7.73 -1.18
CA CYS A 60 8.99 -7.94 -0.42
C CYS A 60 7.76 -7.40 -1.16
N ALA A 61 7.89 -6.35 -1.97
CA ALA A 61 6.79 -5.85 -2.78
C ALA A 61 6.39 -6.85 -3.87
N ASP A 62 7.38 -7.47 -4.53
CA ASP A 62 7.16 -8.49 -5.54
C ASP A 62 6.49 -9.74 -4.93
N LEU A 63 6.89 -10.14 -3.72
CA LEU A 63 6.28 -11.27 -3.00
C LEU A 63 4.83 -11.03 -2.62
N VAL A 64 4.49 -9.80 -2.22
CA VAL A 64 3.12 -9.42 -1.83
C VAL A 64 2.23 -9.15 -3.06
N GLY A 65 2.82 -9.05 -4.26
CA GLY A 65 2.09 -8.64 -5.45
C GLY A 65 1.63 -7.19 -5.36
N ALA A 66 2.34 -6.37 -4.58
CA ALA A 66 2.14 -4.93 -4.54
C ALA A 66 2.68 -4.35 -5.83
N GLU A 67 1.89 -4.47 -6.90
CA GLU A 67 2.14 -3.78 -8.15
C GLU A 67 2.40 -2.31 -7.81
N PRO A 68 3.42 -1.67 -8.40
CA PRO A 68 3.60 -0.24 -8.23
C PRO A 68 2.27 0.40 -8.59
N ARG A 69 1.63 1.07 -7.62
CA ARG A 69 0.48 1.92 -7.85
C ARG A 69 0.97 3.11 -8.69
N VAL A 70 1.20 2.87 -9.99
CA VAL A 70 1.13 3.92 -10.99
C VAL A 70 -0.27 4.45 -10.80
N ALA A 71 -0.35 5.66 -10.25
CA ALA A 71 -1.56 6.30 -9.79
C ALA A 71 -2.73 5.92 -10.72
N ALA A 72 -3.67 5.16 -10.19
CA ALA A 72 -4.84 4.69 -10.93
C ALA A 72 -5.82 5.84 -11.29
N GLU A 73 -5.36 7.09 -11.22
CA GLU A 73 -6.02 8.29 -11.72
C GLU A 73 -5.58 8.67 -13.15
N GLU A 74 -4.47 8.15 -13.69
CA GLU A 74 -4.04 8.49 -15.07
C GLU A 74 -4.63 7.56 -16.15
N ARG A 75 -5.89 7.13 -15.99
CA ARG A 75 -6.66 6.48 -17.06
C ARG A 75 -8.08 7.00 -17.26
N LEU A 76 -8.48 8.07 -16.56
CA LEU A 76 -9.74 8.73 -16.83
C LEU A 76 -9.60 9.71 -18.01
N PHE A 77 -9.87 9.17 -19.20
CA PHE A 77 -10.36 9.84 -20.41
C PHE A 77 -9.38 10.72 -21.22
N ALA A 78 -8.47 10.07 -21.93
CA ALA A 78 -8.14 10.49 -23.30
C ALA A 78 -9.02 9.69 -24.30
N VAL A 79 -10.31 10.03 -24.38
CA VAL A 79 -11.14 9.60 -25.51
C VAL A 79 -11.88 10.81 -26.09
N ARG A 80 -11.38 11.16 -27.28
CA ARG A 80 -11.99 11.91 -28.39
C ARG A 80 -11.80 13.42 -28.45
#